data_AF-A0A1G1W767-F1
#
_entry.id   AF-A0A1G1W767-F1
#
_cell.length_a   1.000
_cell.length_b   1.000
_cell.length_c   1.000
_cell.angle_alpha   90.00
_cell.angle_beta   90.00
_cell.angle_gamma   90.00
#
_symmetry.space_group_name_H-M   'P 1'
#
loop_
_entity.id
_entity.type
_entity.pdbx_description
1 polymer ?
#
loop_
_entity_poly.entity_id
_entity_poly.type
_entity_poly.pdbx_seq_one_letter_code
_entity_poly.pdbx_strand_id
1 'polypeptide(L)'
;MNFWTQATSTFVGAILAFIFSLTLFYLTERWRKNMNENDLLVSLKKEFEFNIEFLKAYKEDFDKMLRQIAADDKNIFTIFKFNKLQRLFISEAFQRGLLYKFLNSGEITDMDSMLNFFTYTTDNMAWNTLNGYKEGRIAKQVALSQFEWDNDQIKKYISVLENLKKKIKK
;
A
#
# COMPACT_ATOMS: atom_id res chain seq x y z
N MET A 1 46.87 -5.82 -50.47
CA MET A 1 46.25 -5.24 -49.26
C MET A 1 47.28 -5.34 -48.13
N ASN A 2 47.59 -4.26 -47.41
CA ASN A 2 48.65 -4.27 -46.37
C ASN A 2 48.10 -4.88 -45.07
N PHE A 3 48.86 -5.80 -44.45
CA PHE A 3 48.55 -6.46 -43.18
C PHE A 3 48.10 -5.46 -42.10
N TRP A 4 48.80 -4.33 -41.99
CA TRP A 4 48.49 -3.29 -41.02
C TRP A 4 47.12 -2.65 -41.24
N THR A 5 46.70 -2.45 -42.49
CA THR A 5 45.38 -1.90 -42.84
C THR A 5 44.26 -2.87 -42.45
N GLN A 6 44.50 -4.18 -42.60
CA GLN A 6 43.53 -5.20 -42.19
C GLN A 6 43.45 -5.30 -40.67
N ALA A 7 44.59 -5.31 -39.97
CA ALA A 7 44.66 -5.35 -38.52
C ALA A 7 43.98 -4.13 -37.86
N THR A 8 44.24 -2.91 -38.36
CA THR A 8 43.59 -1.69 -37.85
C THR A 8 42.10 -1.69 -38.12
N SER A 9 41.65 -2.18 -39.27
CA SER A 9 40.22 -2.27 -39.60
C SER A 9 39.49 -3.25 -38.69
N THR A 10 40.08 -4.41 -38.41
CA THR A 10 39.52 -5.38 -37.44
C THR A 10 39.49 -4.81 -36.03
N PHE A 11 40.54 -4.11 -35.60
CA PHE A 11 40.59 -3.49 -34.28
C PHE A 11 39.53 -2.38 -34.11
N VAL A 12 39.38 -1.50 -35.10
CA VAL A 12 38.33 -0.48 -35.12
C VAL A 12 36.95 -1.13 -35.13
N GLY A 13 36.74 -2.17 -35.94
CA GLY A 13 35.50 -2.93 -35.96
C GLY A 13 35.16 -3.56 -34.60
N ALA A 14 36.15 -4.13 -33.91
CA ALA A 14 35.97 -4.71 -32.58
C ALA A 14 35.63 -3.66 -31.52
N ILE A 15 36.29 -2.50 -31.53
CA ILE A 15 35.98 -1.38 -30.63
C ILE A 15 34.56 -0.86 -30.89
N LEU A 16 34.17 -0.67 -32.15
CA LEU A 16 32.82 -0.21 -32.50
C LEU A 16 31.75 -1.22 -32.06
N ALA A 17 31.98 -2.51 -32.28
CA ALA A 17 31.08 -3.57 -31.82
C ALA A 17 30.95 -3.60 -30.29
N PHE A 18 32.04 -3.36 -29.57
CA PHE A 18 32.05 -3.29 -28.12
C PHE A 18 31.31 -2.05 -27.58
N ILE A 19 31.53 -0.87 -28.15
CA ILE A 19 30.79 0.35 -27.77
C ILE A 19 29.30 0.18 -28.08
N PHE A 20 28.97 -0.41 -29.23
CA PHE A 20 27.59 -0.69 -29.61
C PHE A 20 26.91 -1.66 -28.65
N SER A 21 27.58 -2.75 -28.24
CA SER A 21 27.01 -3.70 -27.28
C SER A 21 26.80 -3.08 -25.89
N LEU A 22 27.73 -2.25 -25.42
CA LEU A 22 27.54 -1.47 -24.18
C LEU A 22 26.34 -0.52 -24.28
N THR A 23 26.17 0.13 -25.41
CA THR A 23 25.05 1.05 -25.65
C THR A 23 23.72 0.29 -25.66
N LEU A 24 23.66 -0.85 -26.36
CA LEU A 24 22.48 -1.72 -26.35
C LEU A 24 22.16 -2.22 -24.95
N PHE A 25 23.16 -2.72 -24.22
CA PHE A 25 22.98 -3.20 -22.85
C PHE A 25 22.39 -2.11 -21.94
N TYR A 26 22.94 -0.89 -22.00
CA TYR A 26 22.42 0.23 -21.22
C TYR A 26 20.97 0.58 -21.57
N LEU A 27 20.63 0.60 -22.87
CA LEU A 27 19.26 0.86 -23.32
C LEU A 27 18.29 -0.24 -22.86
N THR A 28 18.67 -1.51 -23.01
CA THR A 28 17.87 -2.66 -22.59
C THR A 28 17.65 -2.65 -21.08
N GLU A 29 18.68 -2.38 -20.28
CA GLU A 29 18.57 -2.33 -18.83
C GLU A 29 17.67 -1.18 -18.37
N ARG A 30 17.78 -0.02 -19.02
CA ARG A 30 16.90 1.13 -18.75
C ARG A 30 15.45 0.83 -19.10
N TRP A 31 15.20 0.18 -20.23
CA TRP A 31 13.84 -0.22 -20.63
C TRP A 31 13.24 -1.25 -19.68
N ARG A 32 14.02 -2.28 -19.32
CA ARG A 32 13.60 -3.29 -18.34
C ARG A 32 13.26 -2.66 -16.98
N LYS A 33 14.09 -1.71 -16.51
CA LYS A 33 13.82 -0.97 -15.27
C LYS A 33 12.51 -0.19 -15.37
N ASN A 34 12.28 0.53 -16.47
CA ASN A 34 11.04 1.29 -16.67
C ASN A 34 9.80 0.37 -16.74
N MET A 35 9.89 -0.77 -17.42
CA MET A 35 8.81 -1.75 -17.46
C MET A 35 8.49 -2.29 -16.06
N ASN A 36 9.52 -2.66 -15.30
CA ASN A 36 9.35 -3.13 -13.92
C ASN A 36 8.74 -2.07 -13.00
N GLU A 37 9.11 -0.78 -13.15
CA GLU A 37 8.49 0.32 -12.41
C GLU A 37 7.01 0.48 -12.80
N ASN A 38 6.67 0.41 -14.09
CA ASN A 38 5.29 0.50 -14.55
C ASN A 38 4.42 -0.67 -14.05
N ASP A 39 4.93 -1.90 -14.12
CA ASP A 39 4.21 -3.09 -13.63
C ASP A 39 3.96 -3.02 -12.12
N LEU A 40 4.91 -2.46 -11.37
CA LEU A 40 4.76 -2.19 -9.95
C LEU A 40 3.68 -1.13 -9.70
N LEU A 41 3.64 -0.04 -10.47
CA LEU A 41 2.59 0.99 -10.33
C LEU A 41 1.20 0.45 -10.66
N VAL A 42 1.08 -0.42 -11.66
CA VAL A 42 -0.17 -1.11 -12.00
C VAL A 42 -0.62 -2.01 -10.84
N SER A 43 0.31 -2.78 -10.26
CA SER A 43 0.02 -3.67 -9.12
C SER A 43 -0.34 -2.87 -7.86
N LEU A 44 0.37 -1.78 -7.60
CA LEU A 44 0.09 -0.86 -6.50
C LEU A 44 -1.30 -0.24 -6.62
N LYS A 45 -1.72 0.14 -7.83
CA LYS A 45 -3.06 0.66 -8.07
C LYS A 45 -4.14 -0.37 -7.78
N LYS A 46 -3.92 -1.64 -8.17
CA LYS A 46 -4.84 -2.74 -7.83
C LYS A 46 -4.89 -2.99 -6.32
N GLU A 47 -3.75 -2.90 -5.64
CA GLU A 47 -3.68 -3.00 -4.18
C GLU A 47 -4.49 -1.88 -3.50
N PHE A 48 -4.38 -0.63 -3.99
CA PHE A 48 -5.22 0.47 -3.51
C PHE A 48 -6.71 0.25 -3.79
N GLU A 49 -7.08 -0.23 -4.97
CA GLU A 49 -8.46 -0.58 -5.31
C GLU A 49 -9.04 -1.60 -4.33
N PHE A 50 -8.33 -2.70 -4.15
CA PHE A 50 -8.69 -3.74 -3.19
C PHE A 50 -8.83 -3.18 -1.78
N ASN A 51 -7.83 -2.43 -1.29
CA ASN A 51 -7.84 -1.89 0.07
C ASN A 51 -8.99 -0.89 0.27
N ILE A 52 -9.31 -0.05 -0.71
CA ILE A 52 -10.44 0.88 -0.63
C ILE A 52 -11.76 0.11 -0.50
N GLU A 53 -11.98 -0.90 -1.34
CA GLU A 53 -13.20 -1.72 -1.29
C GLU A 53 -13.30 -2.49 0.03
N PHE A 54 -12.19 -3.07 0.46
CA PHE A 54 -12.09 -3.75 1.76
C PHE A 54 -12.45 -2.81 2.91
N LEU A 55 -11.88 -1.60 2.95
CA LEU A 55 -12.14 -0.65 4.01
C LEU A 55 -13.58 -0.12 3.98
N LYS A 56 -14.17 0.07 2.80
CA LYS A 56 -15.59 0.46 2.67
C LYS A 56 -16.51 -0.61 3.25
N ALA A 57 -16.31 -1.86 2.87
CA ALA A 57 -17.09 -2.98 3.43
C ALA A 57 -16.87 -3.10 4.95
N TYR A 58 -15.63 -2.95 5.40
CA TYR A 58 -15.29 -3.03 6.82
C TYR A 58 -15.93 -1.90 7.63
N LYS A 59 -16.00 -0.70 7.06
CA LYS A 59 -16.68 0.46 7.64
C LYS A 59 -18.18 0.19 7.84
N GLU A 60 -18.84 -0.43 6.87
CA GLU A 60 -20.28 -0.79 7.00
C GLU A 60 -20.51 -1.78 8.15
N ASP A 61 -19.60 -2.73 8.34
CA ASP A 61 -19.66 -3.67 9.46
C ASP A 61 -19.44 -2.97 10.81
N PHE A 62 -18.51 -2.00 10.86
CA PHE A 62 -18.32 -1.12 12.03
C PHE A 62 -19.57 -0.29 12.34
N ASP A 63 -20.22 0.30 11.34
CA ASP A 63 -21.44 1.08 11.51
C ASP A 63 -22.60 0.21 12.06
N LYS A 64 -22.70 -1.05 11.62
CA LYS A 64 -23.66 -2.01 12.18
C LYS A 64 -23.35 -2.32 13.64
N MET A 65 -22.09 -2.65 13.94
CA MET A 65 -21.65 -2.93 15.30
C MET A 65 -21.91 -1.75 16.25
N LEU A 66 -21.57 -0.53 15.83
CA LEU A 66 -21.80 0.68 16.62
C LEU A 66 -23.28 0.87 16.96
N ARG A 67 -24.20 0.63 16.00
CA ARG A 67 -25.64 0.66 16.27
C ARG A 67 -26.07 -0.38 17.30
N GLN A 68 -25.51 -1.58 17.26
CA GLN A 68 -25.79 -2.62 18.26
C GLN A 68 -25.29 -2.22 19.66
N ILE A 69 -24.06 -1.72 19.77
CA ILE A 69 -23.52 -1.21 21.04
C ILE A 69 -24.38 -0.04 21.54
N ALA A 70 -24.80 0.86 20.65
CA ALA A 70 -25.67 2.00 20.99
C ALA A 70 -27.06 1.55 21.48
N ALA A 71 -27.57 0.41 21.01
CA ALA A 71 -28.78 -0.24 21.51
C ALA A 71 -28.57 -1.06 22.80
N ASP A 72 -27.34 -1.07 23.34
CA ASP A 72 -26.91 -1.92 24.45
C ASP A 72 -27.00 -3.43 24.19
N ASP A 73 -26.97 -3.85 22.92
CA ASP A 73 -26.95 -5.25 22.53
C ASP A 73 -25.61 -5.90 22.91
N LYS A 74 -25.67 -7.06 23.59
CA LYS A 74 -24.49 -7.86 24.00
C LYS A 74 -24.23 -9.04 23.07
N ASN A 75 -25.15 -9.37 22.17
CA ASN A 75 -25.04 -10.49 21.23
C ASN A 75 -24.41 -10.08 19.89
N ILE A 76 -23.38 -9.25 19.97
CA ILE A 76 -22.67 -8.75 18.80
C ILE A 76 -21.75 -9.84 18.25
N PHE A 77 -21.90 -10.13 16.95
CA PHE A 77 -21.00 -10.97 16.18
C PHE A 77 -20.34 -10.13 15.09
N THR A 78 -19.05 -9.90 15.23
CA THR A 78 -18.22 -9.24 14.22
C THR A 78 -16.88 -9.97 14.14
N ILE A 79 -16.22 -9.86 13.00
CA ILE A 79 -14.86 -10.36 12.82
C ILE A 79 -13.98 -9.18 12.47
N PHE A 80 -13.10 -8.81 13.39
CA PHE A 80 -12.08 -7.81 13.10
C PHE A 80 -11.05 -8.38 12.11
N LYS A 81 -10.63 -7.55 11.15
CA LYS A 81 -9.77 -7.93 10.03
C LYS A 81 -8.71 -6.86 9.76
N PHE A 82 -8.28 -6.13 10.79
CA PHE A 82 -7.32 -5.02 10.61
C PHE A 82 -6.03 -5.49 9.94
N ASN A 83 -5.57 -6.70 10.26
CA ASN A 83 -4.38 -7.33 9.67
C ASN A 83 -4.53 -7.75 8.19
N LYS A 84 -5.72 -7.67 7.59
CA LYS A 84 -5.98 -8.10 6.20
C LYS A 84 -5.73 -7.01 5.16
N LEU A 85 -5.39 -5.79 5.59
CA LEU A 85 -4.95 -4.74 4.68
C LEU A 85 -3.71 -5.21 3.91
N GLN A 86 -3.80 -5.21 2.57
CA GLN A 86 -2.68 -5.57 1.71
C GLN A 86 -1.64 -4.44 1.74
N ARG A 87 -0.37 -4.82 1.83
CA ARG A 87 0.75 -3.86 1.95
C ARG A 87 1.96 -4.21 1.10
N LEU A 88 1.87 -5.25 0.25
CA LEU A 88 3.02 -5.80 -0.45
C LEU A 88 3.59 -4.81 -1.46
N PHE A 89 2.74 -4.32 -2.37
CA PHE A 89 3.14 -3.39 -3.41
C PHE A 89 3.35 -1.99 -2.85
N ILE A 90 2.64 -1.60 -1.78
CA ILE A 90 2.93 -0.37 -1.04
C ILE A 90 4.36 -0.40 -0.48
N SER A 91 4.74 -1.49 0.18
CA SER A 91 6.08 -1.65 0.79
C SER A 91 7.18 -1.64 -0.28
N GLU A 92 6.98 -2.39 -1.37
CA GLU A 92 7.93 -2.43 -2.49
C GLU A 92 8.08 -1.06 -3.15
N ALA A 93 6.98 -0.33 -3.36
CA ALA A 93 7.01 1.00 -3.96
C ALA A 93 7.69 2.04 -3.06
N PHE A 94 7.60 1.90 -1.73
CA PHE A 94 8.39 2.70 -0.78
C PHE A 94 9.87 2.38 -0.88
N GLN A 95 10.24 1.09 -0.85
CA GLN A 95 11.64 0.64 -0.93
C GLN A 95 12.33 1.09 -2.22
N ARG A 96 11.61 1.09 -3.35
CA ARG A 96 12.11 1.58 -4.64
C ARG A 96 12.13 3.10 -4.78
N GLY A 97 11.69 3.84 -3.77
CA GLY A 97 11.63 5.29 -3.82
C GLY A 97 10.50 5.84 -4.70
N LEU A 98 9.59 5.00 -5.22
CA LEU A 98 8.56 5.42 -6.17
C LEU A 98 7.52 6.32 -5.51
N LEU A 99 7.06 5.97 -4.31
CA LEU A 99 6.06 6.75 -3.60
C LEU A 99 6.56 8.17 -3.29
N TYR A 100 7.85 8.34 -2.99
CA TYR A 100 8.46 9.67 -2.77
C TYR A 100 8.47 10.56 -4.03
N LYS A 101 8.32 9.99 -5.24
CA LYS A 101 8.18 10.76 -6.48
C LYS A 101 6.80 11.42 -6.59
N PHE A 102 5.78 10.84 -5.96
CA PHE A 102 4.37 11.25 -6.13
C PHE A 102 3.78 11.93 -4.89
N LEU A 103 4.33 11.65 -3.71
CA LEU A 103 3.74 12.03 -2.44
C LEU A 103 4.57 13.09 -1.74
N ASN A 104 3.89 14.01 -1.06
CA ASN A 104 4.54 14.93 -0.13
C ASN A 104 4.73 14.27 1.25
N SER A 105 5.51 14.92 2.12
CA SER A 105 5.83 14.40 3.46
C SER A 105 4.60 14.15 4.34
N GLY A 106 3.55 14.97 4.22
CA GLY A 106 2.30 14.77 4.96
C GLY A 106 1.57 13.51 4.52
N GLU A 107 1.52 13.26 3.21
CA GLU A 107 0.88 12.07 2.64
C GLU A 107 1.64 10.79 2.96
N ILE A 108 2.97 10.86 3.01
CA ILE A 108 3.81 9.76 3.47
C ILE A 108 3.50 9.44 4.94
N THR A 109 3.37 10.48 5.78
CA THR A 109 3.04 10.33 7.20
C THR A 109 1.64 9.73 7.39
N ASP A 110 0.65 10.17 6.60
CA ASP A 110 -0.71 9.61 6.63
C ASP A 110 -0.73 8.13 6.21
N MET A 111 0.06 7.76 5.20
CA MET A 111 0.16 6.38 4.75
C MET A 111 0.89 5.50 5.77
N ASP A 112 1.97 5.97 6.38
CA ASP A 112 2.65 5.27 7.46
C ASP A 112 1.72 5.07 8.67
N SER A 113 0.98 6.13 9.07
CA SER A 113 -0.04 6.06 10.12
C SER A 113 -1.11 5.01 9.82
N MET A 114 -1.58 4.94 8.57
CA MET A 114 -2.52 3.92 8.12
C MET A 114 -1.93 2.52 8.28
N LEU A 115 -0.72 2.27 7.76
CA LEU A 115 -0.10 0.95 7.80
C LEU A 115 0.16 0.47 9.25
N ASN A 116 0.46 1.39 10.15
CA ASN A 116 0.65 1.14 11.58
C ASN A 116 -0.67 0.97 12.35
N PHE A 117 -1.76 1.56 11.87
CA PHE A 117 -3.09 1.32 12.43
C PHE A 117 -3.62 -0.07 12.08
N PHE A 118 -3.42 -0.53 10.84
CA PHE A 118 -3.90 -1.84 10.38
C PHE A 118 -2.94 -2.99 10.76
N THR A 119 -2.93 -3.35 12.05
CA THR A 119 -2.04 -4.39 12.60
C THR A 119 -2.81 -5.46 13.39
N TYR A 120 -2.13 -6.57 13.68
CA TYR A 120 -2.64 -7.60 14.61
C TYR A 120 -2.91 -7.03 16.02
N THR A 121 -2.12 -6.05 16.45
CA THR A 121 -2.30 -5.42 17.76
C THR A 121 -3.64 -4.69 17.84
N THR A 122 -3.95 -3.87 16.83
CA THR A 122 -5.24 -3.17 16.73
C THR A 122 -6.40 -4.16 16.68
N ASP A 123 -6.24 -5.24 15.92
CA ASP A 123 -7.22 -6.34 15.85
C ASP A 123 -7.52 -6.94 17.24
N ASN A 124 -6.46 -7.23 18.01
CA ASN A 124 -6.59 -7.76 19.37
C ASN A 124 -7.20 -6.74 20.34
N MET A 125 -6.84 -5.45 20.22
CA MET A 125 -7.41 -4.39 21.06
C MET A 125 -8.92 -4.24 20.80
N ALA A 126 -9.33 -4.25 19.53
CA ALA A 126 -10.75 -4.22 19.14
C ALA A 126 -11.51 -5.43 19.69
N TRP A 127 -10.94 -6.64 19.54
CA TRP A 127 -11.51 -7.87 20.11
C TRP A 127 -11.68 -7.80 21.63
N ASN A 128 -10.64 -7.39 22.35
CA ASN A 128 -10.66 -7.28 23.81
C ASN A 128 -11.69 -6.25 24.27
N THR A 129 -11.80 -5.13 23.55
CA THR A 129 -12.78 -4.07 23.85
C THR A 129 -14.20 -4.58 23.66
N LEU A 130 -14.47 -5.25 22.55
CA LEU A 130 -15.80 -5.81 22.28
C LEU A 130 -16.18 -6.88 23.29
N ASN A 131 -15.30 -7.85 23.55
CA ASN A 131 -15.58 -8.93 24.50
C ASN A 131 -15.73 -8.39 25.92
N GLY A 132 -14.88 -7.45 26.34
CA GLY A 132 -15.02 -6.77 27.63
C GLY A 132 -16.35 -6.04 27.76
N TYR A 133 -16.85 -5.42 26.69
CA TYR A 133 -18.17 -4.79 26.68
C TYR A 133 -19.31 -5.83 26.78
N LYS A 134 -19.22 -6.93 26.01
CA LYS A 134 -20.21 -8.03 26.04
C LYS A 134 -20.31 -8.68 27.41
N GLU A 135 -19.19 -8.80 28.12
CA GLU A 135 -19.08 -9.36 29.46
C GLU A 135 -19.36 -8.34 30.58
N GLY A 136 -19.65 -7.08 30.24
CA GLY A 136 -19.91 -6.02 31.22
C GLY A 136 -18.67 -5.49 31.97
N ARG A 137 -17.46 -5.91 31.57
CA ARG A 137 -16.17 -5.40 32.10
C ARG A 137 -15.82 -4.00 31.58
N ILE A 138 -16.32 -3.63 30.40
CA ILE A 138 -16.11 -2.32 29.78
C ILE A 138 -17.46 -1.61 29.65
N ALA A 139 -17.52 -0.36 30.10
CA ALA A 139 -18.72 0.46 30.00
C ALA A 139 -19.07 0.76 28.53
N LYS A 140 -20.37 0.83 28.23
CA LYS A 140 -20.90 1.13 26.89
C LYS A 140 -20.27 2.37 26.25
N GLN A 141 -20.17 3.46 27.00
CA GLN A 141 -19.59 4.73 26.51
C GLN A 141 -18.13 4.56 26.08
N VAL A 142 -17.34 3.79 26.83
CA VAL A 142 -15.93 3.55 26.50
C VAL A 142 -15.81 2.74 25.21
N ALA A 143 -16.62 1.68 25.07
CA ALA A 143 -16.65 0.87 23.86
C ALA A 143 -17.11 1.69 22.64
N LEU A 144 -18.16 2.50 22.79
CA LEU A 144 -18.64 3.40 21.73
C LEU A 144 -17.55 4.37 21.29
N SER A 145 -16.95 5.11 22.21
CA SER A 145 -15.93 6.09 21.87
C SER A 145 -14.72 5.48 21.16
N GLN A 146 -14.28 4.29 21.57
CA GLN A 146 -13.18 3.58 20.90
C GLN A 146 -13.56 3.22 19.46
N PHE A 147 -14.72 2.58 19.26
CA PHE A 147 -15.12 2.12 17.92
C PHE A 147 -15.57 3.25 17.01
N GLU A 148 -16.06 4.37 17.54
CA GLU A 148 -16.31 5.61 16.79
C GLU A 148 -14.99 6.18 16.28
N TRP A 149 -13.97 6.25 17.14
CA TRP A 149 -12.63 6.69 16.73
C TRP A 149 -12.03 5.78 15.65
N ASP A 150 -12.13 4.45 15.82
CA ASP A 150 -11.67 3.49 14.79
C ASP A 150 -12.41 3.69 13.45
N ASN A 151 -13.72 3.90 13.48
CA ASN A 151 -14.54 4.17 12.29
C ASN A 151 -14.13 5.46 11.58
N ASP A 152 -13.82 6.52 12.33
CA ASP A 152 -13.31 7.78 11.80
C ASP A 152 -11.91 7.62 11.18
N GLN A 153 -11.03 6.82 11.80
CA GLN A 153 -9.73 6.48 11.20
C GLN A 153 -9.91 5.71 9.88
N ILE A 154 -10.79 4.71 9.84
CA ILE A 154 -11.10 3.97 8.61
C ILE A 154 -11.58 4.93 7.51
N LYS A 155 -12.50 5.84 7.83
CA LYS A 155 -12.99 6.86 6.90
C LYS A 155 -11.87 7.76 6.38
N LYS A 156 -10.99 8.24 7.27
CA LYS A 156 -9.81 9.03 6.90
C LYS A 156 -8.93 8.24 5.92
N TYR A 157 -8.63 6.98 6.21
CA TYR A 157 -7.74 6.17 5.40
C TYR A 157 -8.32 5.78 4.04
N ILE A 158 -9.64 5.61 3.93
CA ILE A 158 -10.32 5.51 2.62
C ILE A 158 -10.03 6.76 1.77
N SER A 159 -10.20 7.96 2.34
CA SER A 159 -9.92 9.21 1.63
C SER A 159 -8.44 9.35 1.24
N VAL A 160 -7.52 8.93 2.10
CA VAL A 160 -6.08 8.89 1.79
C VAL A 160 -5.83 7.99 0.58
N LEU A 161 -6.26 6.72 0.62
CA LEU A 161 -6.06 5.78 -0.49
C LEU A 161 -6.69 6.25 -1.80
N GLU A 162 -7.89 6.83 -1.75
CA GLU A 162 -8.55 7.40 -2.94
C GLU A 162 -7.76 8.55 -3.55
N ASN A 163 -7.17 9.42 -2.73
CA ASN A 163 -6.32 10.51 -3.18
C ASN A 163 -5.00 10.00 -3.77
N LEU A 164 -4.34 9.04 -3.10
CA LEU A 164 -3.10 8.42 -3.57
C LEU A 164 -3.31 7.72 -4.93
N LYS A 165 -4.40 6.97 -5.06
CA LYS A 165 -4.78 6.31 -6.32
C LYS A 165 -4.93 7.30 -7.48
N LYS A 166 -5.43 8.52 -7.23
CA LYS A 166 -5.55 9.56 -8.26
C LYS A 166 -4.19 10.12 -8.68
N LYS A 167 -3.22 10.20 -7.77
CA LYS A 167 -1.88 10.74 -8.04
C LYS A 167 -1.00 9.80 -8.87
N ILE A 168 -1.14 8.50 -8.68
CA ILE A 168 -0.39 7.46 -9.43
C ILE A 168 -0.90 7.31 -10.88
N LYS A 169 -1.94 8.05 -11.28
CA LYS A 169 -2.53 8.01 -12.63
C LYS A 169 -1.79 8.88 -13.67
N LYS A 170 -0.73 9.58 -13.29
CA LYS A 170 0.12 10.39 -14.18
C LYS A 170 1.51 9.77 -14.30
#